data_AF-A0A0R1MX72-F1
#
_entry.id   AF-A0A0R1MX72-F1
#
_cell.length_a   1.000
_cell.length_b   1.000
_cell.length_c   1.000
_cell.angle_alpha   90.00
_cell.angle_beta   90.00
_cell.angle_gamma   90.00
#
_symmetry.space_group_name_H-M   'P 1'
#
loop_
_entity.id
_entity.type
_entity.pdbx_description
1 polymer ?
#
loop_
_entity_poly.entity_id
_entity_poly.type
_entity_poly.pdbx_seq_one_letter_code
_entity_poly.pdbx_strand_id
1 'polypeptide(L)'
;MTKMAHELGPVVKTIRLAEETTQVKLYQGLLSRRQAIRFESGETDIKAESFLTVLERLDMSYDEFLYRWRKQTGQTKTVTRQADILNTVREKLAAWTDADMTPGEVRAIQAFALHRSFFTVSEIETLMTIQVRLPADARNRINDKLARVLAEMADMPAVKRLRYRLFSNQAIMQLLDGNAQEGKKYLDQAQQFASERDADRLFYLENTMLIIALTADSITQAYRATEPFIQHLRGLGLPVEADAWVDNRRHALASAGKHPVWTPGELGAVARLFEVVPWQFKQDQAAYLREFPGLTDALAQGEKPLRAYRDVY
;
A
#
# COMPACT_ATOMS: atom_id res chain seq x y z
N MET A 1 30.31 27.15 -27.18
CA MET A 1 29.44 27.13 -25.98
C MET A 1 28.11 26.55 -26.38
N THR A 2 27.85 25.29 -26.04
CA THR A 2 26.55 24.65 -26.25
C THR A 2 25.55 25.33 -25.30
N LYS A 3 24.65 26.15 -25.85
CA LYS A 3 23.55 26.78 -25.10
C LYS A 3 22.79 25.64 -24.42
N MET A 4 22.68 25.65 -23.08
CA MET A 4 21.74 24.75 -22.42
C MET A 4 20.35 25.14 -22.93
N ALA A 5 19.73 24.26 -23.71
CA ALA A 5 18.36 24.46 -24.17
C ALA A 5 17.44 24.24 -22.96
N HIS A 6 16.63 25.24 -22.65
CA HIS A 6 15.60 25.10 -21.62
C HIS A 6 14.46 24.25 -22.18
N GLU A 7 14.16 23.13 -21.54
CA GLU A 7 13.34 22.09 -22.16
C GLU A 7 11.83 22.25 -21.90
N LEU A 8 11.41 23.12 -20.98
CA LEU A 8 10.00 23.30 -20.62
C LEU A 8 9.19 23.96 -21.73
N GLY A 9 9.67 25.10 -22.24
CA GLY A 9 8.91 25.92 -23.19
C GLY A 9 8.62 25.25 -24.54
N PRO A 10 9.54 24.47 -25.14
CA PRO A 10 9.22 23.68 -26.32
C PRO A 10 8.05 22.69 -26.11
N VAL A 11 7.93 22.08 -24.93
CA VAL A 11 6.81 21.18 -24.60
C VAL A 11 5.51 21.97 -24.45
N VAL A 12 5.55 23.11 -23.76
CA VAL A 12 4.39 24.03 -23.66
C VAL A 12 3.93 24.47 -25.04
N LYS A 13 4.85 24.79 -25.96
CA LYS A 13 4.52 25.14 -27.35
C LYS A 13 3.77 24.02 -28.05
N THR A 14 4.25 22.77 -27.93
CA THR A 14 3.60 21.60 -28.53
C THR A 14 2.18 21.42 -28.01
N ILE A 15 1.99 21.50 -26.69
CA ILE A 15 0.67 21.39 -26.04
C ILE A 15 -0.25 22.53 -26.51
N ARG A 16 0.22 23.78 -26.42
CA ARG A 16 -0.54 24.96 -26.85
C ARG A 16 -1.02 24.84 -28.29
N LEU A 17 -0.17 24.35 -29.20
CA LEU A 17 -0.53 24.16 -30.61
C LEU A 17 -1.58 23.05 -30.78
N ALA A 18 -1.48 21.96 -30.02
CA ALA A 18 -2.46 20.88 -30.03
C ALA A 18 -3.84 21.32 -29.51
N GLU A 19 -3.87 22.26 -28.56
CA GLU A 19 -5.08 22.90 -28.02
C GLU A 19 -5.54 24.13 -28.81
N GLU A 20 -4.94 24.38 -29.97
CA GLU A 20 -5.26 25.50 -30.86
C GLU A 20 -5.26 26.89 -30.16
N THR A 21 -4.48 27.03 -29.09
CA THR A 21 -4.41 28.25 -28.29
C THR A 21 -3.32 29.20 -28.80
N THR A 22 -3.59 30.50 -28.80
CA THR A 22 -2.60 31.50 -29.23
C THR A 22 -1.63 31.86 -28.09
N GLN A 23 -0.40 32.27 -28.43
CA GLN A 23 0.54 32.78 -27.43
C GLN A 23 -0.02 33.99 -26.66
N VAL A 24 -0.78 34.85 -27.34
CA VAL A 24 -1.41 36.02 -26.71
C VAL A 24 -2.37 35.55 -25.61
N LYS A 25 -3.26 34.60 -25.91
CA LYS A 25 -4.21 34.04 -24.95
C LYS A 25 -3.49 33.33 -23.80
N LEU A 26 -2.49 32.50 -24.10
CA LEU A 26 -1.79 31.71 -23.08
C LEU A 26 -0.97 32.56 -22.11
N TYR A 27 -0.27 33.58 -22.60
CA TYR A 27 0.69 34.35 -21.79
C TYR A 27 0.22 35.75 -21.39
N GLN A 28 -1.03 36.11 -21.67
CA GLN A 28 -1.59 37.43 -21.33
C GLN A 28 -1.35 37.78 -19.86
N GLY A 29 -0.72 38.93 -19.61
CA GLY A 29 -0.40 39.41 -18.25
C GLY A 29 0.71 38.63 -17.53
N LEU A 30 1.28 37.58 -18.14
CA LEU A 30 2.34 36.77 -17.56
C LEU A 30 3.71 37.09 -18.19
N LEU A 31 3.76 37.12 -19.52
CA LEU A 31 4.99 37.36 -20.28
C LEU A 31 4.73 38.35 -21.41
N SER A 32 5.74 39.18 -21.73
CA SER A 32 5.71 39.92 -22.99
C SER A 32 5.78 38.96 -24.18
N ARG A 33 5.29 39.39 -25.36
CA ARG A 33 5.34 38.59 -26.60
C ARG A 33 6.75 38.06 -26.90
N ARG A 34 7.79 38.88 -26.67
CA ARG A 34 9.19 38.48 -26.90
C ARG A 34 9.65 37.42 -25.90
N GLN A 35 9.25 37.53 -24.63
CA GLN A 35 9.57 36.52 -23.61
C GLN A 35 8.84 35.20 -23.87
N ALA A 36 7.57 35.24 -24.28
CA ALA A 36 6.81 34.05 -24.66
C ALA A 36 7.47 33.29 -25.82
N ILE A 37 7.91 34.00 -26.86
CA ILE A 37 8.63 33.40 -27.99
C ILE A 37 9.93 32.73 -27.53
N ARG A 38 10.73 33.42 -26.70
CA ARG A 38 12.00 32.90 -26.18
C ARG A 38 11.82 31.72 -25.23
N PHE A 39 10.76 31.73 -24.43
CA PHE A 39 10.39 30.59 -23.60
C PHE A 39 10.04 29.39 -24.48
N GLU A 40 9.09 29.55 -25.41
CA GLU A 40 8.66 28.47 -26.31
C GLU A 40 9.76 27.95 -27.26
N SER A 41 10.81 28.74 -27.53
CA SER A 41 11.98 28.31 -28.28
C SER A 41 13.06 27.63 -27.42
N GLY A 42 12.88 27.57 -26.10
CA GLY A 42 13.85 27.01 -25.16
C GLY A 42 15.06 27.91 -24.89
N GLU A 43 14.96 29.21 -25.18
CA GLU A 43 16.03 30.18 -24.94
C GLU A 43 16.06 30.74 -23.53
N THR A 44 14.96 30.64 -22.78
CA THR A 44 14.83 31.15 -21.40
C THR A 44 13.84 30.32 -20.60
N ASP A 45 14.08 30.20 -19.29
CA ASP A 45 13.07 29.76 -18.33
C ASP A 45 12.11 30.89 -17.93
N ILE A 46 10.99 30.51 -17.32
CA ILE A 46 10.02 31.43 -16.71
C ILE A 46 9.91 31.13 -15.20
N LYS A 47 9.35 32.08 -14.45
CA LYS A 47 9.10 31.89 -13.02
C LYS A 47 8.10 30.76 -12.77
N ALA A 48 8.27 30.04 -11.67
CA ALA A 48 7.38 28.94 -11.28
C ALA A 48 5.91 29.38 -11.19
N GLU A 49 5.63 30.53 -10.58
CA GLU A 49 4.27 31.10 -10.48
C GLU A 49 3.64 31.31 -11.87
N SER A 50 4.39 31.89 -12.81
CA SER A 50 3.91 32.09 -14.19
C SER A 50 3.68 30.77 -14.90
N PHE A 51 4.52 29.76 -14.64
CA PHE A 51 4.38 28.44 -15.22
C PHE A 51 3.13 27.72 -14.71
N LEU A 52 2.84 27.78 -13.41
CA LEU A 52 1.60 27.22 -12.85
C LEU A 52 0.35 27.85 -13.47
N THR A 53 0.32 29.18 -13.64
CA THR A 53 -0.81 29.84 -14.33
C THR A 53 -0.90 29.45 -15.82
N VAL A 54 0.22 29.18 -16.48
CA VAL A 54 0.22 28.65 -17.86
C VAL A 54 -0.43 27.27 -17.90
N LEU A 55 -0.13 26.38 -16.94
CA LEU A 55 -0.73 25.05 -16.84
C LEU A 55 -2.24 25.13 -16.58
N GLU A 56 -2.68 26.01 -15.69
CA GLU A 56 -4.12 26.26 -15.45
C GLU A 56 -4.85 26.70 -16.72
N ARG A 57 -4.23 27.56 -17.54
CA ARG A 57 -4.81 28.03 -18.81
C ARG A 57 -4.87 26.96 -19.90
N LEU A 58 -4.06 25.92 -19.79
CA LEU A 58 -4.07 24.74 -20.64
C LEU A 58 -4.95 23.63 -20.04
N ASP A 59 -5.64 23.89 -18.93
CA ASP A 59 -6.42 22.88 -18.17
C ASP A 59 -5.60 21.60 -17.87
N MET A 60 -4.31 21.78 -17.60
CA MET A 60 -3.35 20.69 -17.46
C MET A 60 -2.81 20.62 -16.04
N SER A 61 -2.85 19.43 -15.44
CA SER A 61 -2.19 19.21 -14.15
C SER A 61 -0.67 19.22 -14.28
N TYR A 62 0.03 19.62 -13.21
CA TYR A 62 1.49 19.57 -13.16
C TYR A 62 2.05 18.16 -13.40
N ASP A 63 1.39 17.13 -12.86
CA ASP A 63 1.81 15.73 -13.02
C ASP A 63 1.70 15.27 -14.48
N GLU A 64 0.61 15.64 -15.17
CA GLU A 64 0.46 15.35 -16.60
C GLU A 64 1.52 16.04 -17.43
N PHE A 65 1.76 17.35 -17.18
CA PHE A 65 2.80 18.08 -17.88
C PHE A 65 4.17 17.40 -17.70
N LEU A 66 4.50 17.05 -16.45
CA LEU A 66 5.78 16.45 -16.10
C LEU A 66 5.99 15.09 -16.79
N TYR A 67 4.92 14.29 -16.93
CA TYR A 67 4.94 13.06 -17.71
C TYR A 67 5.27 13.31 -19.19
N ARG A 68 4.61 14.28 -19.82
CA ARG A 68 4.85 14.64 -21.23
C ARG A 68 6.26 15.18 -21.46
N TRP A 69 6.73 16.05 -20.56
CA TRP A 69 8.07 16.62 -20.63
C TRP A 69 9.15 15.55 -20.53
N ARG A 70 9.08 14.67 -19.53
CA ARG A 70 10.04 13.55 -19.37
C ARG A 70 10.06 12.64 -20.59
N LYS A 71 8.89 12.33 -21.15
CA LYS A 71 8.78 11.50 -22.36
C LYS A 71 9.47 12.14 -23.56
N GLN A 72 9.42 13.46 -23.68
CA GLN A 72 10.00 14.19 -24.80
C GLN A 72 11.51 14.45 -24.64
N THR A 73 11.98 14.66 -23.41
CA THR A 73 13.40 14.99 -23.14
C THR A 73 14.24 13.77 -22.79
N GLY A 74 13.61 12.62 -22.56
CA GLY A 74 14.29 11.43 -22.05
C GLY A 74 14.83 11.62 -20.62
N GLN A 75 14.48 12.72 -19.93
CA GLN A 75 14.90 12.93 -18.56
C GLN A 75 14.25 11.89 -17.64
N THR A 76 15.10 11.09 -17.02
CA THR A 76 14.71 10.18 -15.96
C THR A 76 14.81 10.89 -14.61
N LYS A 77 13.87 10.60 -13.71
CA LYS A 77 13.93 11.10 -12.34
C LYS A 77 15.25 10.63 -11.73
N THR A 78 16.12 11.55 -11.30
CA THR A 78 17.29 11.17 -10.51
C THR A 78 16.81 10.68 -9.16
N VAL A 79 16.84 9.36 -8.95
CA VAL A 79 16.42 8.74 -7.70
C VAL A 79 17.64 8.61 -6.80
N THR A 80 17.55 9.05 -5.55
CA THR A 80 18.62 8.79 -4.59
C THR A 80 18.71 7.29 -4.35
N ARG A 81 19.91 6.75 -4.04
CA ARG A 81 20.08 5.31 -3.78
C ARG A 81 19.09 4.76 -2.74
N GLN A 82 18.73 5.57 -1.74
CA GLN A 82 17.75 5.19 -0.72
C GLN A 82 16.32 5.13 -1.29
N ALA A 83 15.92 6.11 -2.09
CA ALA A 83 14.62 6.09 -2.76
C ALA A 83 14.53 4.98 -3.81
N ASP A 84 15.65 4.60 -4.43
CA ASP A 84 15.74 3.50 -5.38
C ASP A 84 15.45 2.17 -4.68
N ILE A 85 16.11 1.90 -3.55
CA ILE A 85 15.84 0.71 -2.73
C ILE A 85 14.37 0.67 -2.27
N LEU A 86 13.79 1.80 -1.85
CA LEU A 86 12.37 1.84 -1.48
C LEU A 86 11.44 1.54 -2.66
N ASN A 87 11.76 2.05 -3.86
CA ASN A 87 10.99 1.75 -5.06
C ASN A 87 11.10 0.27 -5.43
N THR A 88 12.30 -0.31 -5.39
CA THR A 88 12.51 -1.75 -5.61
C THR A 88 11.70 -2.59 -4.64
N VAL A 89 11.74 -2.27 -3.34
CA VAL A 89 10.96 -3.00 -2.34
C VAL A 89 9.47 -2.80 -2.57
N ARG A 90 9.02 -1.58 -2.88
CA ARG A 90 7.61 -1.29 -3.17
C ARG A 90 7.12 -2.07 -4.38
N GLU A 91 7.88 -2.11 -5.47
CA GLU A 91 7.55 -2.85 -6.69
C GLU A 91 7.50 -4.36 -6.41
N LYS A 92 8.44 -4.87 -5.63
CA LYS A 92 8.44 -6.27 -5.18
C LYS A 92 7.18 -6.60 -4.37
N LEU A 93 6.80 -5.74 -3.41
CA LEU A 93 5.59 -5.94 -2.59
C LEU A 93 4.28 -5.70 -3.37
N ALA A 94 4.31 -4.89 -4.43
CA ALA A 94 3.19 -4.74 -5.35
C ALA A 94 2.99 -6.00 -6.21
N ALA A 95 4.08 -6.69 -6.57
CA ALA A 95 4.01 -7.98 -7.27
C ALA A 95 3.53 -9.12 -6.36
N TRP A 96 4.00 -9.14 -5.11
CA TRP A 96 3.53 -10.07 -4.09
C TRP A 96 3.68 -9.46 -2.69
N THR A 97 2.56 -9.22 -2.01
CA THR A 97 2.54 -8.50 -0.72
C THR A 97 3.34 -9.23 0.36
N ASP A 98 3.46 -10.55 0.28
CA ASP A 98 4.23 -11.35 1.22
C ASP A 98 5.65 -11.65 0.77
N ALA A 99 6.20 -10.96 -0.24
CA ALA A 99 7.55 -11.22 -0.71
C ALA A 99 8.61 -11.06 0.39
N ASP A 100 9.65 -11.92 0.36
CA ASP A 100 10.69 -11.91 1.38
C ASP A 100 11.61 -10.70 1.22
N MET A 101 11.98 -10.07 2.34
CA MET A 101 12.94 -8.97 2.36
C MET A 101 14.33 -9.45 2.77
N THR A 102 15.34 -9.02 2.02
CA THR A 102 16.74 -9.23 2.36
C THR A 102 17.13 -8.39 3.59
N PRO A 103 18.14 -8.82 4.37
CA PRO A 103 18.67 -8.02 5.47
C PRO A 103 19.16 -6.62 5.04
N GLY A 104 19.62 -6.49 3.79
CA GLY A 104 20.05 -5.21 3.22
C GLY A 104 18.88 -4.24 3.00
N GLU A 105 17.78 -4.73 2.44
CA GLU A 105 16.54 -3.96 2.25
C GLU A 105 15.98 -3.51 3.61
N VAL A 106 15.88 -4.42 4.59
CA VAL A 106 15.41 -4.10 5.95
C VAL A 106 16.22 -2.97 6.58
N ARG A 107 17.55 -3.05 6.53
CA ARG A 107 18.43 -1.99 7.06
C ARG A 107 18.25 -0.66 6.33
N ALA A 108 18.11 -0.68 5.01
CA ALA A 108 17.92 0.53 4.22
C ALA A 108 16.59 1.23 4.53
N ILE A 109 15.50 0.47 4.64
CA ILE A 109 14.18 0.98 5.03
C ILE A 109 14.23 1.58 6.43
N GLN A 110 14.83 0.87 7.40
CA GLN A 110 14.99 1.39 8.76
C GLN A 110 15.80 2.68 8.79
N ALA A 111 16.94 2.74 8.10
CA ALA A 111 17.77 3.94 8.04
C ALA A 111 17.00 5.12 7.44
N PHE A 112 16.26 4.89 6.35
CA PHE A 112 15.43 5.91 5.72
C PHE A 112 14.29 6.38 6.65
N ALA A 113 13.55 5.45 7.23
CA ALA A 113 12.37 5.74 8.02
C ALA A 113 12.71 6.31 9.40
N LEU A 114 13.83 5.92 10.03
CA LEU A 114 14.13 6.33 11.40
C LEU A 114 15.01 7.59 11.45
N HIS A 115 15.92 7.84 10.50
CA HIS A 115 16.86 8.96 10.59
C HIS A 115 16.38 10.28 9.95
N ARG A 116 15.34 10.27 9.11
CA ARG A 116 14.82 11.52 8.50
C ARG A 116 13.92 12.30 9.45
N SER A 117 13.95 13.62 9.41
CA SER A 117 13.11 14.46 10.27
C SER A 117 11.67 14.62 9.77
N PHE A 118 11.45 14.58 8.45
CA PHE A 118 10.13 14.73 7.83
C PHE A 118 9.95 13.77 6.64
N PHE A 119 8.70 13.60 6.21
CA PHE A 119 8.32 12.82 5.03
C PHE A 119 7.32 13.59 4.18
N THR A 120 7.40 13.39 2.87
CA THR A 120 6.29 13.72 1.96
C THR A 120 5.15 12.70 2.13
N VAL A 121 3.94 13.07 1.71
CA VAL A 121 2.77 12.16 1.71
C VAL A 121 3.06 10.85 0.95
N SER A 122 3.72 10.93 -0.21
CA SER A 122 4.06 9.75 -1.00
C SER A 122 5.07 8.82 -0.31
N GLU A 123 6.01 9.38 0.45
CA GLU A 123 6.94 8.60 1.26
C GLU A 123 6.21 7.93 2.44
N ILE A 124 5.24 8.61 3.05
CA ILE A 124 4.40 8.01 4.11
C ILE A 124 3.61 6.83 3.56
N GLU A 125 2.94 6.99 2.40
CA GLU A 125 2.21 5.90 1.76
C GLU A 125 3.11 4.70 1.46
N THR A 126 4.30 4.97 0.93
CA THR A 126 5.29 3.93 0.62
C THR A 126 5.73 3.21 1.90
N LEU A 127 6.04 3.94 2.97
CA LEU A 127 6.42 3.36 4.25
C LEU A 127 5.29 2.55 4.88
N MET A 128 4.04 3.02 4.80
CA MET A 128 2.87 2.28 5.30
C MET A 128 2.66 0.95 4.59
N THR A 129 2.97 0.86 3.29
CA THR A 129 2.94 -0.39 2.53
C THR A 129 4.09 -1.33 2.91
N ILE A 130 5.30 -0.80 3.10
CA ILE A 130 6.49 -1.63 3.31
C ILE A 130 6.63 -2.11 4.75
N GLN A 131 6.25 -1.28 5.73
CA GLN A 131 6.55 -1.52 7.14
C GLN A 131 5.92 -2.80 7.71
N VAL A 132 4.82 -3.28 7.12
CA VAL A 132 4.11 -4.48 7.59
C VAL A 132 4.98 -5.74 7.49
N ARG A 133 5.97 -5.73 6.58
CA ARG A 133 6.91 -6.84 6.39
C ARG A 133 8.18 -6.72 7.24
N LEU A 134 8.36 -5.61 7.97
CA LEU A 134 9.54 -5.41 8.82
C LEU A 134 9.40 -6.18 10.15
N PRO A 135 10.54 -6.52 10.81
CA PRO A 135 10.52 -7.05 12.17
C PRO A 135 9.72 -6.14 13.12
N ALA A 136 9.01 -6.75 14.08
CA ALA A 136 8.04 -6.06 14.95
C ALA A 136 8.60 -4.78 15.60
N ASP A 137 9.81 -4.82 16.18
CA ASP A 137 10.43 -3.65 16.82
C ASP A 137 10.68 -2.49 15.85
N ALA A 138 11.04 -2.80 14.61
CA ALA A 138 11.26 -1.77 13.59
C ALA A 138 9.94 -1.22 13.08
N ARG A 139 8.98 -2.11 12.78
CA ARG A 139 7.63 -1.77 12.37
C ARG A 139 6.95 -0.85 13.40
N ASN A 140 7.01 -1.17 14.68
CA ASN A 140 6.39 -0.40 15.75
C ASN A 140 6.99 1.02 15.84
N ARG A 141 8.32 1.14 15.83
CA ARG A 141 8.99 2.46 15.84
C ARG A 141 8.65 3.31 14.61
N ILE A 142 8.50 2.69 13.44
CA ILE A 142 8.09 3.39 12.21
C ILE A 142 6.63 3.82 12.32
N ASN A 143 5.71 2.94 12.76
CA ASN A 143 4.32 3.27 13.02
C ASN A 143 4.16 4.48 13.94
N ASP A 144 4.86 4.49 15.08
CA ASP A 144 4.81 5.60 16.05
C ASP A 144 5.29 6.92 15.44
N LYS A 145 6.31 6.84 14.58
CA LYS A 145 6.81 8.02 13.86
C LYS A 145 5.81 8.50 12.81
N LEU A 146 5.26 7.60 12.01
CA LEU A 146 4.26 7.95 10.99
C LEU A 146 3.00 8.54 11.62
N ALA A 147 2.55 8.01 12.76
CA ALA A 147 1.42 8.54 13.52
C ALA A 147 1.66 10.00 13.95
N ARG A 148 2.87 10.31 14.45
CA ARG A 148 3.26 11.69 14.82
C ARG A 148 3.30 12.63 13.62
N VAL A 149 3.98 12.23 12.54
CA VAL A 149 4.08 13.04 11.32
C VAL A 149 2.71 13.30 10.70
N LEU A 150 1.83 12.30 10.65
CA LEU A 150 0.47 12.47 10.16
C LEU A 150 -0.40 13.35 11.08
N ALA A 151 -0.12 13.38 12.38
CA ALA A 151 -0.80 14.29 13.30
C ALA A 151 -0.39 15.75 13.09
N GLU A 152 0.87 16.01 12.73
CA GLU A 152 1.38 17.35 12.39
C GLU A 152 0.77 17.90 11.09
N MET A 153 0.27 17.03 10.21
CA MET A 153 -0.32 17.37 8.91
C MET A 153 -1.85 17.20 8.89
N ALA A 154 -2.51 17.29 10.04
CA ALA A 154 -3.91 16.88 10.20
C ALA A 154 -4.92 17.70 9.38
N ASP A 155 -4.55 18.89 8.93
CA ASP A 155 -5.33 19.80 8.09
C ASP A 155 -5.27 19.45 6.60
N MET A 156 -4.34 18.58 6.18
CA MET A 156 -4.25 18.15 4.78
C MET A 156 -5.37 17.14 4.43
N PRO A 157 -6.19 17.37 3.38
CA PRO A 157 -7.30 16.47 3.03
C PRO A 157 -6.89 15.01 2.81
N ALA A 158 -5.72 14.77 2.23
CA ALA A 158 -5.20 13.42 1.99
C ALA A 158 -4.79 12.68 3.28
N VAL A 159 -4.45 13.41 4.35
CA VAL A 159 -3.89 12.84 5.58
C VAL A 159 -4.95 12.13 6.42
N LYS A 160 -6.21 12.57 6.39
CA LYS A 160 -7.29 11.89 7.12
C LYS A 160 -7.36 10.40 6.75
N ARG A 161 -7.35 10.09 5.44
CA ARG A 161 -7.39 8.70 4.98
C ARG A 161 -6.14 7.92 5.36
N LEU A 162 -4.97 8.56 5.38
CA LEU A 162 -3.72 7.89 5.80
C LEU A 162 -3.74 7.54 7.28
N ARG A 163 -4.29 8.41 8.14
CA ARG A 163 -4.48 8.11 9.55
C ARG A 163 -5.42 6.94 9.75
N TYR A 164 -6.54 6.91 9.02
CA TYR A 164 -7.43 5.74 9.00
C TYR A 164 -6.67 4.46 8.67
N ARG A 165 -5.96 4.43 7.53
CA ARG A 165 -5.22 3.25 7.09
C ARG A 165 -4.12 2.84 8.07
N LEU A 166 -3.42 3.78 8.69
CA LEU A 166 -2.35 3.48 9.65
C LEU A 166 -2.92 2.72 10.86
N PHE A 167 -3.98 3.26 11.46
CA PHE A 167 -4.59 2.64 12.64
C PHE A 167 -5.33 1.34 12.30
N SER A 168 -6.00 1.25 11.15
CA SER A 168 -6.59 -0.03 10.71
C SER A 168 -5.52 -1.10 10.44
N ASN A 169 -4.36 -0.71 9.88
CA ASN A 169 -3.23 -1.62 9.73
C ASN A 169 -2.67 -2.05 11.09
N GLN A 170 -2.59 -1.16 12.08
CA GLN A 170 -2.18 -1.55 13.43
C GLN A 170 -3.20 -2.49 14.08
N ALA A 171 -4.50 -2.26 13.86
CA ALA A 171 -5.57 -3.11 14.35
C ALA A 171 -5.42 -4.55 13.83
N ILE A 172 -5.33 -4.75 12.50
CA ILE A 172 -5.24 -6.10 11.94
C ILE A 172 -4.01 -6.85 12.44
N MET A 173 -2.86 -6.19 12.61
CA MET A 173 -1.67 -6.85 13.13
C MET A 173 -1.86 -7.33 14.57
N GLN A 174 -2.48 -6.51 15.44
CA GLN A 174 -2.81 -6.96 16.80
C GLN A 174 -3.82 -8.11 16.80
N LEU A 175 -4.80 -8.10 15.89
CA LEU A 175 -5.79 -9.16 15.79
C LEU A 175 -5.18 -10.48 15.32
N LEU A 176 -4.27 -10.45 14.34
CA LEU A 176 -3.53 -11.65 13.91
C LEU A 176 -2.60 -12.18 15.01
N ASP A 177 -2.02 -11.31 15.84
CA ASP A 177 -1.29 -11.70 17.05
C ASP A 177 -2.22 -12.22 18.18
N GLY A 178 -3.54 -12.35 17.94
CA GLY A 178 -4.53 -12.84 18.90
C GLY A 178 -4.98 -11.81 19.94
N ASN A 179 -4.55 -10.55 19.81
CA ASN A 179 -4.68 -9.52 20.82
C ASN A 179 -5.92 -8.63 20.59
N ALA A 180 -7.11 -9.18 20.84
CA ALA A 180 -8.40 -8.56 20.52
C ALA A 180 -8.59 -7.16 21.12
N GLN A 181 -8.14 -6.95 22.35
CA GLN A 181 -8.34 -5.69 23.07
C GLN A 181 -7.53 -4.55 22.43
N GLU A 182 -6.26 -4.76 22.15
CA GLU A 182 -5.42 -3.76 21.47
C GLU A 182 -5.85 -3.57 20.02
N GLY A 183 -6.23 -4.65 19.32
CA GLY A 183 -6.80 -4.57 17.97
C GLY A 183 -8.04 -3.68 17.91
N LYS A 184 -8.99 -3.87 18.84
CA LYS A 184 -10.18 -3.01 18.95
C LYS A 184 -9.82 -1.55 19.23
N LYS A 185 -8.89 -1.29 20.15
CA LYS A 185 -8.45 0.07 20.48
C LYS A 185 -7.89 0.80 19.25
N TYR A 186 -7.08 0.15 18.42
CA TYR A 186 -6.61 0.73 17.17
C TYR A 186 -7.74 0.91 16.15
N LEU A 187 -8.68 -0.02 16.06
CA LEU A 187 -9.83 0.12 15.16
C LEU A 187 -10.74 1.30 15.57
N ASP A 188 -10.98 1.49 16.87
CA ASP A 188 -11.70 2.63 17.41
C ASP A 188 -10.97 3.95 17.09
N GLN A 189 -9.64 3.97 17.16
CA GLN A 189 -8.83 5.12 16.73
C GLN A 189 -8.95 5.38 15.22
N ALA A 190 -8.91 4.34 14.40
CA ALA A 190 -9.08 4.46 12.95
C ALA A 190 -10.43 5.09 12.60
N GLN A 191 -11.50 4.71 13.31
CA GLN A 191 -12.85 5.19 13.04
C GLN A 191 -13.04 6.70 13.25
N GLN A 192 -12.19 7.35 14.05
CA GLN A 192 -12.16 8.81 14.15
C GLN A 192 -11.81 9.49 12.82
N PHE A 193 -11.15 8.75 11.92
CA PHE A 193 -10.73 9.18 10.60
C PHE A 193 -11.50 8.48 9.48
N ALA A 194 -12.65 7.88 9.79
CA ALA A 194 -13.44 7.09 8.87
C ALA A 194 -13.60 7.73 7.49
N SER A 195 -13.53 6.87 6.48
CA SER A 195 -13.62 7.18 5.06
C SER A 195 -14.92 6.61 4.51
N GLU A 196 -15.52 7.30 3.55
CA GLU A 196 -16.73 6.83 2.87
C GLU A 196 -16.45 5.82 1.76
N ARG A 197 -15.17 5.52 1.49
CA ARG A 197 -14.77 4.56 0.47
C ARG A 197 -15.15 3.15 0.87
N ASP A 198 -15.75 2.41 -0.06
CA ASP A 198 -16.21 1.04 0.20
C ASP A 198 -15.07 0.09 0.60
N ALA A 199 -13.89 0.26 0.02
CA ALA A 199 -12.70 -0.50 0.41
C ALA A 199 -12.31 -0.28 1.89
N ASP A 200 -12.44 0.95 2.39
CA ASP A 200 -12.13 1.27 3.78
C ASP A 200 -13.24 0.70 4.70
N ARG A 201 -14.51 0.74 4.28
CA ARG A 201 -15.64 0.12 5.02
C ARG A 201 -15.53 -1.41 5.09
N LEU A 202 -15.13 -2.06 3.99
CA LEU A 202 -14.90 -3.50 3.95
C LEU A 202 -13.77 -3.88 4.90
N PHE A 203 -12.65 -3.15 4.89
CA PHE A 203 -11.54 -3.40 5.78
C PHE A 203 -11.91 -3.22 7.26
N TYR A 204 -12.74 -2.22 7.59
CA TYR A 204 -13.29 -2.06 8.94
C TYR A 204 -14.14 -3.29 9.35
N LEU A 205 -15.00 -3.76 8.44
CA LEU A 205 -15.84 -4.94 8.68
C LEU A 205 -14.98 -6.18 8.91
N GLU A 206 -13.95 -6.42 8.10
CA GLU A 206 -13.01 -7.54 8.27
C GLU A 206 -12.36 -7.55 9.65
N ASN A 207 -11.84 -6.39 10.10
CA ASN A 207 -11.26 -6.24 11.44
C ASN A 207 -12.30 -6.47 12.54
N THR A 208 -13.53 -5.97 12.35
CA THR A 208 -14.65 -6.20 13.29
C THR A 208 -14.97 -7.70 13.39
N MET A 209 -14.97 -8.42 12.28
CA MET A 209 -15.23 -9.86 12.28
C MET A 209 -14.15 -10.66 13.00
N LEU A 210 -12.88 -10.25 12.91
CA LEU A 210 -11.81 -10.87 13.68
C LEU A 210 -11.91 -10.57 15.18
N ILE A 211 -12.33 -9.35 15.56
CA ILE A 211 -12.65 -9.04 16.95
C ILE A 211 -13.76 -9.98 17.44
N ILE A 212 -14.85 -10.13 16.68
CA ILE A 212 -15.95 -11.05 17.01
C ILE A 212 -15.44 -12.48 17.18
N ALA A 213 -14.60 -12.97 16.27
CA ALA A 213 -14.01 -14.30 16.36
C ALA A 213 -13.20 -14.47 17.66
N LEU A 214 -12.31 -13.52 17.96
CA LEU A 214 -11.42 -13.58 19.11
C LEU A 214 -12.15 -13.40 20.44
N THR A 215 -13.25 -12.66 20.48
CA THR A 215 -14.03 -12.43 21.71
C THR A 215 -15.12 -13.48 21.96
N ALA A 216 -15.33 -14.40 21.02
CA ALA A 216 -16.29 -15.49 21.22
C ALA A 216 -15.89 -16.39 22.40
N ASP A 217 -16.90 -16.91 23.11
CA ASP A 217 -16.77 -17.78 24.28
C ASP A 217 -16.25 -19.17 23.90
N SER A 218 -16.45 -19.57 22.65
CA SER A 218 -15.98 -20.85 22.12
C SER A 218 -15.63 -20.77 20.65
N ILE A 219 -14.80 -21.69 20.18
CA ILE A 219 -14.47 -21.82 18.76
C ILE A 219 -15.71 -22.04 17.89
N THR A 220 -16.66 -22.86 18.35
CA THR A 220 -17.92 -23.12 17.63
C THR A 220 -18.71 -21.83 17.42
N GLN A 221 -18.76 -20.97 18.45
CA GLN A 221 -19.42 -19.67 18.34
C GLN A 221 -18.63 -18.72 17.42
N ALA A 222 -17.31 -18.70 17.50
CA ALA A 222 -16.46 -17.92 16.59
C ALA A 222 -16.73 -18.28 15.12
N TYR A 223 -16.79 -19.58 14.80
CA TYR A 223 -17.05 -20.03 13.43
C TYR A 223 -18.48 -19.67 13.02
N ARG A 224 -19.48 -19.99 13.85
CA ARG A 224 -20.88 -19.66 13.54
C ARG A 224 -21.10 -18.16 13.29
N ALA A 225 -20.50 -17.30 14.10
CA ALA A 225 -20.69 -15.86 14.01
C ALA A 225 -20.05 -15.26 12.75
N THR A 226 -19.04 -15.93 12.20
CA THR A 226 -18.16 -15.34 11.21
C THR A 226 -18.27 -16.03 9.84
N GLU A 227 -18.73 -17.28 9.79
CA GLU A 227 -18.96 -18.04 8.55
C GLU A 227 -19.88 -17.35 7.53
N PRO A 228 -20.99 -16.68 7.91
CA PRO A 228 -21.82 -15.97 6.93
C PRO A 228 -21.06 -14.91 6.12
N PHE A 229 -20.02 -14.30 6.71
CA PHE A 229 -19.17 -13.33 6.02
C PHE A 229 -18.33 -14.00 4.92
N ILE A 230 -17.69 -15.15 5.20
CA ILE A 230 -16.98 -15.94 4.16
C ILE A 230 -17.93 -16.33 3.04
N GLN A 231 -19.10 -16.87 3.39
CA GLN A 231 -20.07 -17.34 2.40
C GLN A 231 -20.57 -16.18 1.52
N HIS A 232 -20.72 -14.99 2.12
CA HIS A 232 -21.07 -13.79 1.36
C HIS A 232 -19.96 -13.40 0.37
N LEU A 233 -18.68 -13.38 0.79
CA LEU A 233 -17.55 -13.13 -0.11
C LEU A 233 -17.52 -14.12 -1.28
N ARG A 234 -17.72 -15.42 -1.01
CA ARG A 234 -17.84 -16.43 -2.07
C ARG A 234 -19.01 -16.16 -3.01
N GLY A 235 -20.18 -15.82 -2.47
CA GLY A 235 -21.38 -15.49 -3.26
C GLY A 235 -21.21 -14.24 -4.13
N LEU A 236 -20.34 -13.30 -3.73
CA LEU A 236 -19.95 -12.14 -4.53
C LEU A 236 -18.91 -12.45 -5.61
N GLY A 237 -18.43 -13.69 -5.71
CA GLY A 237 -17.38 -14.07 -6.65
C GLY A 237 -15.98 -13.62 -6.20
N LEU A 238 -15.76 -13.48 -4.88
CA LEU A 238 -14.49 -13.12 -4.24
C LEU A 238 -13.89 -14.31 -3.48
N PRO A 239 -13.53 -15.43 -4.17
CA PRO A 239 -13.07 -16.64 -3.50
C PRO A 239 -11.68 -16.50 -2.86
N VAL A 240 -10.82 -15.64 -3.40
CA VAL A 240 -9.48 -15.38 -2.88
C VAL A 240 -9.56 -14.63 -1.56
N GLU A 241 -10.42 -13.60 -1.49
CA GLU A 241 -10.71 -12.84 -0.28
C GLU A 241 -11.36 -13.73 0.79
N ALA A 242 -12.27 -14.62 0.38
CA ALA A 242 -12.86 -15.61 1.28
C ALA A 242 -11.81 -16.56 1.88
N ASP A 243 -10.86 -17.06 1.06
CA ASP A 243 -9.77 -17.91 1.53
C ASP A 243 -8.79 -17.16 2.44
N ALA A 244 -8.42 -15.94 2.07
CA ALA A 244 -7.58 -15.07 2.91
C ALA A 244 -8.22 -14.85 4.27
N TRP A 245 -9.55 -14.72 4.34
CA TRP A 245 -10.22 -14.56 5.61
C TRP A 245 -10.30 -15.87 6.41
N VAL A 246 -10.47 -17.04 5.76
CA VAL A 246 -10.37 -18.35 6.44
C VAL A 246 -9.01 -18.46 7.13
N ASP A 247 -7.93 -18.10 6.44
CA ASP A 247 -6.57 -18.08 6.97
C ASP A 247 -6.43 -17.07 8.12
N ASN A 248 -6.85 -15.81 7.93
CA ASN A 248 -6.77 -14.77 8.95
C ASN A 248 -7.53 -15.13 10.24
N ARG A 249 -8.76 -15.67 10.12
CA ARG A 249 -9.56 -16.13 11.26
C ARG A 249 -8.81 -17.23 12.01
N ARG A 250 -8.28 -18.21 11.28
CA ARG A 250 -7.51 -19.30 11.88
C ARG A 250 -6.27 -18.76 12.58
N HIS A 251 -5.48 -17.94 11.91
CA HIS A 251 -4.24 -17.38 12.42
C HIS A 251 -4.49 -16.62 13.72
N ALA A 252 -5.47 -15.71 13.75
CA ALA A 252 -5.86 -14.97 14.94
C ALA A 252 -6.26 -15.89 16.11
N LEU A 253 -7.13 -16.88 15.86
CA LEU A 253 -7.59 -17.81 16.90
C LEU A 253 -6.48 -18.74 17.39
N ALA A 254 -5.59 -19.18 16.50
CA ALA A 254 -4.45 -20.02 16.86
C ALA A 254 -3.42 -19.23 17.70
N SER A 255 -3.10 -17.99 17.32
CA SER A 255 -2.25 -17.09 18.10
C SER A 255 -2.82 -16.79 19.49
N ALA A 256 -4.14 -16.72 19.62
CA ALA A 256 -4.84 -16.60 20.90
C ALA A 256 -4.93 -17.92 21.70
N GLY A 257 -4.37 -19.03 21.20
CA GLY A 257 -4.43 -20.34 21.84
C GLY A 257 -5.81 -21.00 21.83
N LYS A 258 -6.74 -20.53 20.99
CA LYS A 258 -8.14 -20.99 20.92
C LYS A 258 -8.41 -22.03 19.82
N HIS A 259 -7.50 -22.18 18.86
CA HIS A 259 -7.68 -23.08 17.71
C HIS A 259 -6.43 -23.89 17.33
N PRO A 260 -6.12 -24.97 18.08
CA PRO A 260 -4.89 -25.74 17.86
C PRO A 260 -4.97 -26.72 16.67
N VAL A 261 -6.18 -27.11 16.22
CA VAL A 261 -6.37 -28.18 15.23
C VAL A 261 -6.74 -27.60 13.87
N TRP A 262 -6.22 -28.16 12.78
CA TRP A 262 -6.60 -27.76 11.42
C TRP A 262 -7.91 -28.41 10.99
N THR A 263 -8.81 -27.63 10.39
CA THR A 263 -10.01 -28.18 9.73
C THR A 263 -9.76 -28.46 8.25
N PRO A 264 -10.52 -29.38 7.61
CA PRO A 264 -10.39 -29.63 6.18
C PRO A 264 -10.58 -28.38 5.29
N GLY A 265 -11.50 -27.49 5.64
CA GLY A 265 -11.73 -26.23 4.91
C GLY A 265 -10.56 -25.25 5.01
N GLU A 266 -9.92 -25.16 6.20
CA GLU A 266 -8.69 -24.37 6.39
C GLU A 266 -7.53 -24.92 5.56
N LEU A 267 -7.36 -26.25 5.55
CA LEU A 267 -6.36 -26.90 4.70
C LEU A 267 -6.65 -26.64 3.22
N GLY A 268 -7.92 -26.59 2.82
CA GLY A 268 -8.32 -26.23 1.46
C GLY A 268 -7.98 -24.78 1.09
N ALA A 269 -8.21 -23.83 1.99
CA ALA A 269 -7.84 -22.43 1.79
C ALA A 269 -6.31 -22.27 1.62
N VAL A 270 -5.52 -22.91 2.48
CA VAL A 270 -4.05 -22.90 2.35
C VAL A 270 -3.59 -23.62 1.09
N ALA A 271 -4.22 -24.73 0.71
CA ALA A 271 -3.90 -25.43 -0.54
C ALA A 271 -4.08 -24.52 -1.77
N ARG A 272 -5.17 -23.75 -1.84
CA ARG A 272 -5.43 -22.79 -2.91
C ARG A 272 -4.48 -21.60 -2.87
N LEU A 273 -4.12 -21.10 -1.69
CA LEU A 273 -3.08 -20.08 -1.53
C LEU A 273 -1.75 -20.57 -2.15
N PHE A 274 -1.34 -21.79 -1.84
CA PHE A 274 -0.07 -22.35 -2.31
C PHE A 274 0.02 -22.53 -3.83
N GLU A 275 -1.10 -22.62 -4.53
CA GLU A 275 -1.15 -22.66 -6.00
C GLU A 275 -0.87 -21.30 -6.65
N VAL A 276 -1.18 -20.21 -5.94
CA VAL A 276 -1.03 -18.84 -6.46
C VAL A 276 0.22 -18.13 -5.94
N VAL A 277 0.91 -18.69 -4.94
CA VAL A 277 2.16 -18.11 -4.42
C VAL A 277 3.21 -18.04 -5.54
N PRO A 278 3.71 -16.85 -5.87
CA PRO A 278 4.81 -16.67 -6.81
C PRO A 278 6.14 -17.02 -6.13
N TRP A 279 6.50 -18.30 -6.18
CA TRP A 279 7.65 -18.86 -5.46
C TRP A 279 8.99 -18.19 -5.73
N GLN A 280 9.17 -17.49 -6.86
CA GLN A 280 10.35 -16.66 -7.12
C GLN A 280 10.55 -15.50 -6.13
N PHE A 281 9.50 -15.10 -5.39
CA PHE A 281 9.55 -14.09 -4.34
C PHE A 281 9.70 -14.67 -2.93
N LYS A 282 9.85 -16.00 -2.82
CA LYS A 282 10.04 -16.73 -1.58
C LYS A 282 11.40 -17.43 -1.60
N GLN A 283 12.22 -17.17 -0.59
CA GLN A 283 13.57 -17.72 -0.49
C GLN A 283 13.57 -19.19 -0.04
N ASP A 284 12.62 -19.55 0.84
CA ASP A 284 12.51 -20.89 1.40
C ASP A 284 11.03 -21.28 1.56
N GLN A 285 10.56 -22.21 0.72
CA GLN A 285 9.19 -22.72 0.78
C GLN A 285 8.88 -23.45 2.11
N ALA A 286 9.88 -24.13 2.68
CA ALA A 286 9.72 -24.82 3.95
C ALA A 286 9.65 -23.81 5.11
N ALA A 287 10.40 -22.70 5.03
CA ALA A 287 10.23 -21.59 5.97
C ALA A 287 8.83 -20.98 5.87
N TYR A 288 8.33 -20.79 4.65
CA TYR A 288 6.99 -20.26 4.44
C TYR A 288 5.91 -21.18 5.03
N LEU A 289 6.03 -22.50 4.88
CA LEU A 289 5.12 -23.45 5.54
C LEU A 289 5.14 -23.35 7.08
N ARG A 290 6.28 -23.00 7.68
CA ARG A 290 6.41 -22.79 9.13
C ARG A 290 5.75 -21.51 9.61
N GLU A 291 5.40 -20.58 8.72
CA GLU A 291 4.61 -19.39 9.07
C GLU A 291 3.14 -19.72 9.39
N PHE A 292 2.67 -20.94 9.06
CA PHE A 292 1.33 -21.43 9.36
C PHE A 292 1.33 -22.31 10.62
N PRO A 293 0.88 -21.80 11.79
CA PRO A 293 1.03 -22.51 13.06
C PRO A 293 0.37 -23.89 13.05
N GLY A 294 1.15 -24.91 13.38
CA GLY A 294 0.70 -26.32 13.45
C GLY A 294 0.41 -26.98 12.09
N LEU A 295 0.64 -26.32 10.95
CA LEU A 295 0.34 -26.88 9.63
C LEU A 295 1.19 -28.12 9.34
N THR A 296 2.49 -28.04 9.64
CA THR A 296 3.42 -29.16 9.40
C THR A 296 3.00 -30.39 10.21
N ASP A 297 2.62 -30.20 11.47
CA ASP A 297 2.16 -31.29 12.33
C ASP A 297 0.83 -31.87 11.84
N ALA A 298 -0.12 -31.02 11.42
CA ALA A 298 -1.39 -31.47 10.86
C ALA A 298 -1.22 -32.27 9.57
N LEU A 299 -0.29 -31.87 8.70
CA LEU A 299 0.02 -32.60 7.47
C LEU A 299 0.77 -33.90 7.74
N ALA A 300 1.62 -33.94 8.77
CA ALA A 300 2.33 -35.17 9.18
C ALA A 300 1.41 -36.19 9.84
N GLN A 301 0.37 -35.74 10.55
CA GLN A 301 -0.67 -36.58 11.14
C GLN A 301 -1.74 -36.99 10.11
N GLY A 302 -1.92 -36.20 9.06
CA GLY A 302 -2.88 -36.46 8.00
C GLY A 302 -2.43 -37.54 7.03
N GLU A 303 -3.37 -38.36 6.55
CA GLU A 303 -3.10 -39.38 5.53
C GLU A 303 -2.95 -38.81 4.10
N LYS A 304 -3.26 -37.51 3.92
CA LYS A 304 -3.36 -36.87 2.60
C LYS A 304 -2.42 -35.65 2.50
N PRO A 305 -1.78 -35.43 1.34
CA PRO A 305 -0.99 -34.22 1.11
C PRO A 305 -1.89 -32.97 1.02
N LEU A 306 -1.34 -31.78 1.30
CA LEU A 306 -2.07 -30.50 1.28
C LEU A 306 -2.92 -30.31 0.00
N ARG A 307 -2.37 -30.62 -1.18
CA ARG A 307 -3.06 -30.53 -2.47
C ARG A 307 -4.38 -31.32 -2.54
N ALA A 308 -4.54 -32.37 -1.73
CA ALA A 308 -5.76 -33.18 -1.72
C ALA A 308 -6.96 -32.47 -1.09
N TYR A 309 -6.72 -31.33 -0.42
CA TYR A 309 -7.76 -30.50 0.19
C TYR A 309 -8.20 -29.34 -0.72
N ARG A 310 -7.59 -29.17 -1.91
CA ARG A 310 -7.83 -28.03 -2.80
C ARG A 310 -9.31 -27.70 -3.02
N ASP A 311 -10.15 -28.72 -3.18
CA ASP A 311 -11.58 -28.56 -3.49
C ASP A 311 -12.48 -28.56 -2.24
N VAL A 312 -11.89 -28.48 -1.04
CA VAL A 312 -12.60 -28.45 0.24
C VAL A 312 -12.78 -27.00 0.71
N TYR A 313 -13.99 -26.66 1.14
CA TYR A 313 -14.38 -25.33 1.63
C TYR A 313 -14.91 -25.41 3.06
#